data_AF-K1URV2-F1
#
_entry.id   AF-K1URV2-F1
#
_cell.length_a   1.000
_cell.length_b   1.000
_cell.length_c   1.000
_cell.angle_alpha   90.00
_cell.angle_beta   90.00
_cell.angle_gamma   90.00
#
_symmetry.space_group_name_H-M   'P 1'
#
loop_
_entity.id
_entity.type
_entity.pdbx_description
1 polymer ?
#
loop_
_entity_poly.entity_id
_entity_poly.type
_entity_poly.pdbx_seq_one_letter_code
_entity_poly.pdbx_strand_id
1 'polypeptide(L)'
;MSLDGTFLHCVVSEMLSAGLVGGRIDKIYQPSREEIIISIRSAGKHNKILISSNSMSARVCMTERAAENPSTPPMFCMLLRKHLSGGKLLDITQDGL
;
A
#
# COMPACT_ATOMS: atom_id res chain seq x y z
N MET A 1 13.11 11.40 9.42
CA MET A 1 12.40 11.09 10.68
C MET A 1 12.36 9.58 10.79
N SER A 2 12.69 9.00 11.94
CA SER A 2 12.57 7.55 12.15
C SER A 2 11.10 7.15 12.09
N LEU A 3 10.81 6.00 11.50
CA LEU A 3 9.47 5.42 11.55
C LEU A 3 9.22 4.91 12.98
N ASP A 4 8.51 5.69 13.79
CA ASP A 4 8.04 5.29 15.11
C ASP A 4 6.51 5.09 15.13
N GLY A 5 5.97 4.64 16.26
CA GLY A 5 4.53 4.36 16.39
C GLY A 5 3.65 5.61 16.23
N THR A 6 4.15 6.78 16.63
CA THR A 6 3.42 8.06 16.49
C THR A 6 3.38 8.49 15.04
N PHE A 7 4.49 8.36 14.32
CA PHE A 7 4.53 8.63 12.89
C PHE A 7 3.62 7.67 12.12
N LEU A 8 3.61 6.38 12.48
CA LEU A 8 2.70 5.40 11.89
C LEU A 8 1.23 5.78 12.13
N HIS A 9 0.90 6.28 13.31
CA HIS A 9 -0.46 6.74 13.63
C HIS A 9 -0.89 7.91 12.74
N CYS A 10 0.03 8.85 12.47
CA CYS A 10 -0.20 9.92 11.51
C CYS A 10 -0.41 9.39 10.09
N VAL A 11 0.34 8.38 9.67
CA VAL A 11 0.17 7.73 8.34
C VAL A 11 -1.19 7.04 8.24
N VAL A 12 -1.62 6.31 9.27
CA VAL A 12 -2.95 5.69 9.31
C VAL A 12 -4.04 6.77 9.23
N SER A 13 -3.89 7.85 10.00
CA SER A 13 -4.82 8.99 9.97
C SER A 13 -4.89 9.65 8.58
N GLU A 14 -3.75 9.80 7.91
CA GLU A 14 -3.68 10.30 6.52
C GLU A 14 -4.42 9.36 5.56
N MET A 15 -4.22 8.05 5.68
CA MET A 15 -4.87 7.05 4.85
C MET A 15 -6.40 7.04 5.02
N LEU A 16 -6.88 7.16 6.26
CA LEU A 16 -8.30 7.28 6.57
C LEU A 16 -8.88 8.57 5.99
N SER A 17 -8.17 9.69 6.16
CA SER A 17 -8.56 11.01 5.63
C SER A 17 -8.58 11.05 4.10
N ALA A 18 -7.73 10.26 3.44
CA ALA A 18 -7.73 10.08 1.99
C ALA A 18 -8.94 9.25 1.47
N GLY A 19 -9.80 8.76 2.37
CA GLY A 19 -11.00 8.02 2.04
C GLY A 19 -10.72 6.64 1.46
N LEU A 20 -9.61 6.00 1.86
CA LEU A 20 -9.24 4.67 1.36
C LEU A 20 -10.23 3.58 1.80
N VAL A 21 -10.84 3.73 2.97
CA VAL A 21 -11.84 2.80 3.50
C VAL A 21 -13.06 2.77 2.59
N GLY A 22 -13.52 1.56 2.26
CA GLY A 22 -14.55 1.31 1.27
C GLY A 22 -14.06 1.30 -0.18
N GLY A 23 -12.81 1.71 -0.43
CA GLY A 23 -12.15 1.62 -1.72
C GLY A 23 -11.92 0.18 -2.17
N ARG A 24 -11.68 0.00 -3.48
CA ARG A 24 -11.39 -1.32 -4.06
C ARG A 24 -9.96 -1.40 -4.54
N ILE A 25 -9.30 -2.53 -4.25
CA ILE A 25 -7.96 -2.82 -4.77
C ILE A 25 -8.06 -3.00 -6.28
N ASP A 26 -7.40 -2.09 -7.01
CA ASP A 26 -7.39 -2.05 -8.46
C ASP A 26 -6.21 -2.85 -9.00
N LYS A 27 -4.99 -2.50 -8.57
CA LYS A 27 -3.75 -3.07 -9.08
C LYS A 27 -2.76 -3.31 -7.94
N ILE A 28 -1.99 -4.39 -8.04
CA ILE A 28 -0.90 -4.71 -7.11
C ILE A 28 0.37 -4.89 -7.91
N TYR A 29 1.45 -4.25 -7.48
CA TYR A 29 2.74 -4.25 -8.14
C TYR A 29 3.87 -4.50 -7.14
N GLN A 30 4.95 -5.09 -7.62
CA GLN A 30 6.15 -5.33 -6.83
C GLN A 30 7.36 -4.80 -7.63
N PRO A 31 7.70 -3.51 -7.50
CA PRO A 31 8.80 -2.90 -8.27
C PRO A 31 10.18 -3.43 -7.87
N SER A 32 10.34 -3.85 -6.62
CA SER A 32 11.56 -4.48 -6.14
C SER A 32 11.21 -5.65 -5.22
N ARG A 33 12.19 -6.48 -4.86
CA ARG A 33 11.97 -7.66 -4.03
C ARG A 33 11.29 -7.33 -2.69
N GLU A 34 11.55 -6.15 -2.13
CA GLU A 34 11.15 -5.74 -0.78
C GLU A 34 10.10 -4.62 -0.77
N GLU A 35 9.59 -4.22 -1.95
CA GLU A 35 8.60 -3.16 -2.07
C GLU A 35 7.35 -3.65 -2.79
N ILE A 36 6.18 -3.34 -2.24
CA ILE A 36 4.88 -3.56 -2.88
C ILE A 36 4.16 -2.24 -2.99
N ILE A 37 3.50 -2.03 -4.13
CA ILE A 37 2.59 -0.92 -4.36
C ILE A 37 1.19 -1.47 -4.60
N ILE A 38 0.23 -1.05 -3.77
CA ILE A 38 -1.19 -1.37 -3.91
C ILE A 38 -1.93 -0.12 -4.35
N SER A 39 -2.54 -0.18 -5.52
CA SER A 39 -3.43 0.86 -6.05
C SER A 39 -4.85 0.56 -5.57
N ILE A 40 -5.44 1.52 -4.86
CA ILE A 40 -6.79 1.46 -4.34
C ILE A 40 -7.59 2.58 -4.99
N ARG A 41 -8.68 2.21 -5.66
CA ARG A 41 -9.63 3.16 -6.22
C ARG A 41 -10.69 3.46 -5.17
N SER A 42 -10.78 4.72 -4.76
CA SER A 42 -11.81 5.20 -3.84
C SER A 42 -12.29 6.59 -4.25
N ALA A 43 -13.60 6.84 -4.14
CA ALA A 43 -14.22 8.13 -4.48
C ALA A 43 -13.77 8.74 -5.82
N GLY A 44 -13.54 7.90 -6.83
CA GLY A 44 -13.06 8.33 -8.17
C GLY A 44 -11.57 8.66 -8.26
N LYS A 45 -10.82 8.55 -7.16
CA LYS A 45 -9.36 8.76 -7.12
C LYS A 45 -8.61 7.43 -7.07
N HIS A 46 -7.41 7.44 -7.65
CA HIS A 46 -6.45 6.34 -7.55
C HIS A 46 -5.40 6.68 -6.50
N ASN A 47 -5.54 6.08 -5.33
CA ASN A 47 -4.58 6.19 -4.25
C ASN A 47 -3.59 5.03 -4.34
N LYS A 48 -2.30 5.27 -4.13
CA LYS A 48 -1.30 4.21 -4.10
C LYS A 48 -0.65 4.15 -2.72
N ILE A 49 -0.58 2.95 -2.17
CA ILE A 49 0.11 2.66 -0.93
C ILE A 49 1.40 1.92 -1.26
N LEU A 50 2.53 2.44 -0.79
CA LEU A 50 3.82 1.77 -0.80
C LEU A 50 4.02 1.07 0.54
N ILE A 51 4.39 -0.21 0.49
CA ILE A 51 4.85 -1.00 1.62
C ILE A 51 6.27 -1.43 1.30
N SER A 52 7.22 -1.01 2.13
CA SER A 52 8.63 -1.41 2.02
C SER A 52 9.05 -2.18 3.25
N SER A 53 9.66 -3.34 3.04
CA SER A 53 10.34 -4.14 4.07
C SER A 53 11.87 -4.05 3.96
N ASN A 54 12.38 -3.06 3.23
CA ASN A 54 13.82 -2.87 3.07
C ASN A 54 14.47 -2.46 4.40
N SER A 55 15.58 -3.08 4.77
CA SER A 55 16.21 -2.89 6.10
C SER A 55 16.56 -1.44 6.44
N MET A 56 16.87 -0.62 5.44
CA MET A 56 17.26 0.78 5.63
C MET A 56 16.09 1.76 5.48
N SER A 57 14.96 1.31 4.91
CA SER A 57 13.88 2.20 4.48
C SER A 57 12.49 1.61 4.67
N ALA A 58 12.36 0.67 5.61
CA ALA A 58 11.10 0.03 5.96
C ALA A 58 10.06 1.08 6.36
N ARG A 59 8.93 1.10 5.65
CA ARG A 59 7.85 2.07 5.84
C ARG A 59 6.58 1.66 5.13
N VAL A 60 5.47 2.21 5.59
CA VAL A 60 4.20 2.25 4.87
C VAL A 60 3.88 3.72 4.62
N CYS A 61 3.53 4.09 3.39
CA CYS A 61 3.14 5.46 3.08
C CYS A 61 2.27 5.54 1.83
N MET A 62 1.54 6.64 1.70
CA MET A 62 0.95 7.04 0.42
C MET A 62 2.07 7.43 -0.56
N THR A 63 1.89 7.18 -1.85
CA THR A 63 2.91 7.53 -2.84
C THR A 63 2.30 7.96 -4.17
N GLU A 64 2.92 8.94 -4.81
CA GLU A 64 2.61 9.30 -6.19
C GLU A 64 3.54 8.63 -7.20
N ARG A 65 4.57 7.90 -6.71
CA ARG A 65 5.65 7.36 -7.52
C ARG A 65 5.10 6.55 -8.70
N ALA A 66 5.57 6.89 -9.89
CA ALA A 66 5.48 6.02 -11.04
C ALA A 66 6.56 4.96 -10.88
N ALA A 67 6.15 3.73 -10.54
CA ALA A 67 7.07 2.61 -10.42
C ALA A 67 7.18 1.91 -11.77
N GLU A 68 8.42 1.71 -12.23
CA GLU A 68 8.69 0.78 -13.32
C GLU A 68 8.43 -0.64 -12.81
N ASN A 69 7.48 -1.31 -13.47
CA ASN A 69 7.14 -2.67 -13.10
C ASN A 69 8.02 -3.64 -13.88
N PRO A 70 8.54 -4.69 -13.23
CA PRO A 70 9.23 -5.74 -13.97
C PRO A 70 8.32 -6.33 -15.05
N SER A 71 8.91 -6.67 -16.19
CA SER A 71 8.20 -7.23 -17.35
C SER A 71 7.43 -8.51 -17.00
N THR A 72 7.97 -9.29 -16.05
CA THR A 72 7.30 -10.46 -15.47
C THR A 72 7.03 -10.21 -13.99
N PRO A 73 5.76 -10.30 -13.54
CA PRO A 73 5.43 -10.09 -12.14
C PRO A 73 6.01 -11.22 -11.27
N PRO A 74 6.69 -10.89 -10.16
CA PRO A 74 7.19 -11.90 -9.23
C PRO A 74 6.06 -12.77 -8.65
N MET A 75 6.39 -14.00 -8.23
CA MET A 75 5.40 -14.96 -7.70
C MET A 75 4.60 -14.41 -6.52
N PHE A 76 5.24 -13.64 -5.64
CA PHE A 76 4.55 -13.04 -4.50
C PHE A 76 3.51 -12.00 -4.92
N CYS A 77 3.85 -11.13 -5.88
CA CYS A 77 2.91 -10.21 -6.50
C CYS A 77 1.69 -10.95 -7.11
N MET A 78 1.93 -12.08 -7.78
CA MET A 78 0.86 -12.89 -8.36
C MET A 78 -0.03 -13.55 -7.30
N LEU A 79 0.56 -14.03 -6.19
CA LEU A 79 -0.20 -14.56 -5.06
C LEU A 79 -1.12 -13.48 -4.46
N LEU A 80 -0.60 -12.28 -4.21
CA LEU A 80 -1.39 -11.16 -3.70
C LEU A 80 -2.53 -10.80 -4.65
N ARG A 81 -2.27 -10.74 -5.96
CA ARG A 81 -3.31 -10.49 -6.97
C ARG A 81 -4.42 -11.53 -6.92
N LYS A 82 -4.07 -12.82 -6.82
CA LYS A 82 -5.06 -13.91 -6.74
C LYS A 82 -6.03 -13.75 -5.56
N HIS A 83 -5.55 -13.23 -4.43
CA HIS A 83 -6.34 -13.16 -3.20
C HIS A 83 -6.96 -11.78 -2.92
N LEU A 84 -6.32 -10.70 -3.36
CA LEU A 84 -6.67 -9.34 -2.96
C LEU A 84 -7.20 -8.48 -4.11
N SER A 85 -6.91 -8.80 -5.37
CA SER A 85 -7.39 -7.99 -6.50
C SER A 85 -8.92 -7.92 -6.52
N GLY A 86 -9.47 -6.72 -6.67
CA GLY A 86 -10.90 -6.47 -6.61
C GLY A 86 -11.49 -6.48 -5.20
N GLY A 87 -10.71 -6.83 -4.17
CA GLY A 87 -11.13 -6.79 -2.77
C GLY A 87 -11.49 -5.37 -2.31
N LYS A 88 -12.38 -5.27 -1.32
CA LYS A 88 -12.79 -4.02 -0.70
C LYS A 88 -11.97 -3.80 0.57
N LEU A 89 -11.36 -2.63 0.72
CA LEU A 89 -10.69 -2.25 1.96
C LEU A 89 -11.77 -1.93 3.00
N LEU A 90 -11.84 -2.73 4.05
CA LEU A 90 -12.86 -2.58 5.09
C LEU A 90 -12.44 -1.64 6.20
N ASP A 91 -11.16 -1.69 6.58
CA ASP A 91 -10.63 -0.88 7.65
C ASP A 91 -9.10 -0.76 7.54
N ILE A 92 -8.52 0.21 8.26
CA ILE A 92 -7.08 0.39 8.43
C ILE A 92 -6.83 0.70 9.90
N THR A 93 -6.14 -0.21 10.59
CA THR A 93 -5.84 -0.09 12.02
C THR A 93 -4.34 -0.24 12.27
N GLN A 94 -3.84 0.47 13.28
CA GLN A 94 -2.52 0.23 13.85
C GLN A 94 -2.67 -0.75 15.01
N ASP A 95 -1.88 -1.82 15.02
CA ASP A 95 -1.88 -2.76 16.15
C ASP A 95 -1.23 -2.09 17.37
N GLY A 96 -2.00 -1.98 18.45
CA GLY A 96 -1.58 -1.32 19.69
C GLY A 96 -2.01 0.15 19.75
N LEU A 97 -1.04 1.05 19.56
CA LEU A 97 -1.19 2.52 19.66
C LEU A 97 -2.23 3.09 18.69
#